data_AF-A0A2M9HT63-F1
#
_entry.id   AF-A0A2M9HT63-F1
#
_cell.length_a   1.000
_cell.length_b   1.000
_cell.length_c   1.000
_cell.angle_alpha   90.00
_cell.angle_beta   90.00
_cell.angle_gamma   90.00
#
_symmetry.space_group_name_H-M   'P 1'
#
loop_
_entity.id
_entity.type
_entity.pdbx_description
1 polymer ?
#
loop_
_entity_poly.entity_id
_entity_poly.type
_entity_poly.pdbx_seq_one_letter_code
_entity_poly.pdbx_strand_id
1 'polypeptide(L)'
;MPHLRQRPNWNSSDRRGRLPANWPELRAKVRERAHGLCQAKHHVPECDGIGTDCDHVTAGDDHSLDNLQWLSHPCHKAKTEKENAERNARRARMRKHPKERFPGLLD
;
A
#
# COMPACT_ATOMS: atom_id res chain seq x y z
N MET A 1 -4.04 40.71 3.69
CA MET A 1 -4.08 39.26 3.97
C MET A 1 -3.15 38.55 2.98
N PRO A 2 -1.91 38.15 3.35
CA PRO A 2 -1.04 37.46 2.44
C PRO A 2 -1.27 35.94 2.54
N HIS A 3 -1.63 35.34 1.41
CA HIS A 3 -1.59 33.90 1.16
C HIS A 3 -0.15 33.36 1.33
N LEU A 4 0.11 32.62 2.40
CA LEU A 4 1.34 31.87 2.59
C LEU A 4 1.38 30.70 1.59
N ARG A 5 2.31 30.76 0.63
CA ARG A 5 2.68 29.61 -0.20
C ARG A 5 3.28 28.53 0.70
N GLN A 6 2.56 27.44 0.92
CA GLN A 6 3.09 26.27 1.61
C GLN A 6 4.19 25.63 0.77
N ARG A 7 5.39 25.50 1.36
CA ARG A 7 6.52 24.77 0.78
C ARG A 7 6.22 23.27 0.90
N PRO A 8 6.40 22.45 -0.14
CA PRO A 8 6.15 21.01 -0.04
C PRO A 8 7.16 20.39 0.94
N ASN A 9 6.65 19.88 2.06
CA ASN A 9 7.45 19.12 3.02
C ASN A 9 7.79 17.76 2.43
N TRP A 10 9.04 17.60 1.98
CA TRP A 10 9.57 16.35 1.40
C TRP A 10 9.52 15.12 2.34
N ASN A 11 9.12 15.29 3.60
CA ASN A 11 9.18 14.26 4.65
C ASN A 11 7.82 13.86 5.26
N SER A 12 6.69 14.42 4.81
CA SER A 12 5.37 14.01 5.34
C SER A 12 4.79 12.90 4.50
N SER A 13 5.09 11.65 4.83
CA SER A 13 4.24 10.55 4.38
C SER A 13 2.97 10.60 5.23
N ASP A 14 1.98 11.40 4.80
CA ASP A 14 0.69 11.58 5.51
C ASP A 14 -0.05 10.25 5.75
N ARG A 15 0.41 9.16 5.13
CA ARG A 15 -0.12 7.80 5.29
C ARG A 15 -0.31 7.39 6.74
N ARG A 16 0.59 7.77 7.65
CA ARG A 16 0.47 7.43 9.07
C ARG A 16 -0.55 8.29 9.82
N GLY A 17 -0.81 9.51 9.32
CA GLY A 17 -1.82 10.43 9.86
C GLY A 17 -3.22 10.28 9.24
N ARG A 18 -3.35 9.48 8.17
CA ARG A 18 -4.65 9.14 7.55
C ARG A 18 -5.34 7.94 8.21
N LEU A 19 -4.64 7.22 9.08
CA LEU A 19 -5.25 6.14 9.83
C LEU A 19 -6.25 6.73 10.83
N PRO A 20 -7.47 6.20 10.89
CA PRO A 20 -8.46 6.67 11.84
C PRO A 20 -8.02 6.32 13.27
N ALA A 21 -8.43 7.12 14.25
CA ALA A 21 -8.04 6.95 15.65
C ALA A 21 -8.40 5.54 16.20
N ASN A 22 -9.43 4.91 15.66
CA ASN A 22 -9.91 3.58 16.01
C ASN A 22 -9.25 2.43 15.21
N TRP A 23 -8.12 2.66 14.53
CA TRP A 23 -7.40 1.63 13.77
C TRP A 23 -7.10 0.34 14.56
N PRO A 24 -6.68 0.40 15.84
CA PRO A 24 -6.46 -0.82 16.62
C PRO A 24 -7.73 -1.67 16.80
N GLU A 25 -8.89 -1.03 16.96
CA GLU A 25 -10.18 -1.72 17.10
C GLU A 25 -10.61 -2.36 15.77
N LEU A 26 -10.43 -1.64 14.65
CA LEU A 26 -10.68 -2.20 13.32
C LEU A 26 -9.79 -3.42 13.07
N ARG A 27 -8.50 -3.31 13.42
CA ARG A 27 -7.54 -4.42 13.31
C ARG A 27 -7.98 -5.64 14.12
N ALA A 28 -8.46 -5.44 15.35
CA ALA A 28 -8.97 -6.52 16.20
C ALA A 28 -10.21 -7.20 15.57
N LYS A 29 -11.18 -6.40 15.10
CA LYS A 29 -12.38 -6.92 14.42
C LYS A 29 -12.05 -7.72 13.15
N VAL A 30 -11.09 -7.25 12.35
CA VAL A 30 -10.64 -7.96 11.14
C VAL A 30 -9.96 -9.27 11.51
N ARG A 31 -9.09 -9.27 12.54
CA ARG A 31 -8.47 -10.50 13.05
C ARG A 31 -9.50 -11.51 13.53
N GLU A 32 -10.48 -11.08 14.32
CA GLU A 32 -11.55 -11.93 14.84
C GLU A 32 -12.38 -12.52 13.71
N ARG A 33 -12.81 -11.70 12.74
CA ARG A 33 -13.53 -12.16 11.54
C ARG A 33 -12.73 -13.19 10.74
N ALA A 34 -11.42 -13.02 10.66
CA ALA A 34 -10.54 -13.93 9.96
C ALA A 34 -10.17 -15.17 10.77
N HIS A 35 -10.58 -15.27 12.04
CA HIS A 35 -10.13 -16.29 12.99
C HIS A 35 -8.59 -16.38 13.10
N GLY A 36 -7.89 -15.26 12.85
CA GLY A 36 -6.43 -15.21 12.76
C GLY A 36 -5.82 -15.90 11.52
N LEU A 37 -6.64 -16.35 10.57
CA LEU A 37 -6.20 -17.04 9.35
C LEU A 37 -5.95 -16.04 8.22
N CYS A 38 -5.03 -16.39 7.34
CA CYS A 38 -4.74 -15.61 6.14
C CYS A 38 -5.91 -15.72 5.14
N GLN A 39 -6.45 -14.57 4.72
CA GLN A 39 -7.59 -14.46 3.80
C GLN A 39 -7.15 -14.14 2.36
N ALA A 40 -5.88 -14.36 2.02
CA ALA A 40 -5.35 -14.09 0.69
C ALA A 40 -6.11 -14.89 -0.37
N LYS A 41 -6.57 -14.23 -1.46
CA LYS A 41 -7.18 -14.96 -2.58
C LYS A 41 -6.21 -15.92 -3.27
N HIS A 42 -4.92 -15.58 -3.27
CA HIS A 42 -3.84 -16.43 -3.79
C HIS A 42 -2.75 -16.47 -2.73
N HIS A 43 -2.50 -17.66 -2.19
CA HIS A 43 -1.44 -17.87 -1.22
C HIS A 43 -0.11 -18.10 -1.93
N VAL A 44 0.94 -17.51 -1.39
CA VAL A 44 2.31 -17.81 -1.80
C VAL A 44 2.80 -19.09 -1.10
N PRO A 45 3.78 -19.82 -1.66
CA PRO A 45 4.28 -21.07 -1.08
C PRO A 45 4.77 -20.94 0.37
N GLU A 46 5.26 -19.76 0.76
CA GLU A 46 5.76 -19.45 2.10
C GLU A 46 4.64 -19.14 3.11
N CYS A 47 3.38 -19.14 2.68
CA CYS A 47 2.25 -18.87 3.55
C CYS A 47 1.98 -20.06 4.49
N ASP A 48 2.12 -19.82 5.78
CA ASP A 48 1.77 -20.75 6.87
C ASP A 48 0.26 -20.82 7.16
N GLY A 49 -0.54 -20.01 6.47
CA GLY A 49 -2.00 -19.92 6.63
C GLY A 49 -2.43 -19.04 7.80
N ILE A 50 -1.49 -18.46 8.56
CA ILE A 50 -1.76 -17.62 9.71
C ILE A 50 -1.58 -16.16 9.30
N GLY A 51 -2.60 -15.34 9.54
CA GLY A 51 -2.50 -13.91 9.28
C GLY A 51 -1.85 -13.16 10.45
N THR A 52 -1.05 -12.15 10.11
CA THR A 52 -0.32 -11.29 11.05
C THR A 52 -0.66 -9.82 10.88
N ASP A 53 -1.04 -9.44 9.65
CA ASP A 53 -1.16 -8.07 9.21
C ASP A 53 -2.58 -7.77 8.70
N CYS A 54 -3.08 -6.59 9.04
CA CYS A 54 -4.33 -6.06 8.49
C CYS A 54 -3.97 -5.18 7.29
N ASP A 55 -4.50 -5.53 6.12
CA ASP A 55 -4.22 -4.84 4.88
C ASP A 55 -5.54 -4.49 4.15
N HIS A 56 -5.48 -3.50 3.26
CA HIS A 56 -6.64 -3.10 2.47
C HIS A 56 -6.78 -4.01 1.24
N VAL A 57 -7.98 -4.55 0.99
CA VAL A 57 -8.31 -5.30 -0.23
C VAL A 57 -8.13 -4.39 -1.45
N THR A 58 -8.72 -3.19 -1.40
CA THR A 58 -8.51 -2.12 -2.38
C THR A 58 -7.68 -1.02 -1.76
N ALA A 59 -6.51 -0.72 -2.33
CA ALA A 59 -5.64 0.35 -1.86
C ALA A 59 -6.36 1.72 -1.90
N GLY A 60 -6.29 2.46 -0.79
CA GLY A 60 -6.95 3.76 -0.65
C GLY A 60 -7.03 4.17 0.82
N ASP A 61 -7.87 5.18 1.09
CA ASP A 61 -8.16 5.66 2.45
C ASP A 61 -9.54 5.13 2.96
N ASP A 62 -10.08 4.08 2.31
CA ASP A 62 -11.29 3.38 2.77
C ASP A 62 -10.93 2.33 3.82
N HIS A 63 -11.18 2.66 5.08
CA HIS A 63 -10.91 1.83 6.25
C HIS A 63 -12.13 1.03 6.72
N SER A 64 -13.16 0.86 5.86
CA SER A 64 -14.31 0.02 6.16
C SER A 64 -13.88 -1.44 6.38
N LEU A 65 -14.57 -2.15 7.28
CA LEU A 65 -14.23 -3.56 7.57
C LEU A 65 -14.28 -4.44 6.32
N ASP A 66 -15.18 -4.14 5.37
CA ASP A 66 -15.32 -4.87 4.11
C ASP A 66 -14.13 -4.67 3.17
N ASN A 67 -13.47 -3.52 3.25
CA ASN A 67 -12.25 -3.25 2.50
C ASN A 67 -10.97 -3.70 3.22
N LEU A 68 -11.06 -4.24 4.43
CA LEU A 68 -9.91 -4.77 5.17
C LEU A 68 -9.85 -6.30 5.05
N GLN A 69 -8.64 -6.85 5.06
CA GLN A 69 -8.37 -8.29 5.06
C GLN A 69 -7.23 -8.63 6.00
N TRP A 70 -7.28 -9.83 6.57
CA TRP A 70 -6.20 -10.36 7.41
C TRP A 70 -5.27 -11.21 6.56
N LEU A 71 -4.00 -10.83 6.46
CA LEU A 71 -3.01 -11.51 5.62
C LEU A 71 -1.82 -12.00 6.44
N SER A 72 -1.23 -13.11 6.00
CA SER A 72 0.10 -13.51 6.44
C SER A 72 1.14 -12.53 5.89
N HIS A 73 2.24 -12.35 6.60
CA HIS A 73 3.35 -11.52 6.14
C HIS A 73 3.80 -11.81 4.69
N PRO A 74 4.01 -13.07 4.25
CA PRO A 74 4.44 -13.34 2.89
C PRO A 74 3.36 -13.02 1.84
N CYS A 75 2.08 -13.29 2.10
CA CYS A 75 1.00 -12.91 1.21
C CYS A 75 0.83 -11.39 1.11
N HIS A 76 0.96 -10.68 2.23
CA HIS A 76 0.91 -9.23 2.28
C HIS A 76 2.06 -8.59 1.47
N LYS A 77 3.26 -9.14 1.59
CA LYS A 77 4.41 -8.72 0.79
C LYS A 77 4.15 -8.91 -0.71
N ALA A 78 3.67 -10.09 -1.13
CA ALA A 78 3.38 -10.37 -2.53
C ALA A 78 2.32 -9.42 -3.12
N LYS A 79 1.27 -9.11 -2.36
CA LYS A 79 0.28 -8.09 -2.76
C LYS A 79 0.93 -6.72 -2.94
N THR A 80 1.71 -6.28 -1.97
CA THR A 80 2.38 -4.98 -1.99
C THR A 80 3.32 -4.86 -3.19
N GLU A 81 4.05 -5.92 -3.53
CA GLU A 81 4.93 -5.97 -4.70
C GLU A 81 4.14 -5.84 -6.01
N LYS A 82 3.01 -6.55 -6.13
CA LYS A 82 2.12 -6.44 -7.29
C LYS A 82 1.57 -5.02 -7.46
N GLU A 83 1.05 -4.43 -6.40
CA GLU A 83 0.50 -3.06 -6.41
C GLU A 83 1.58 -2.02 -6.77
N ASN A 84 2.81 -2.20 -6.24
CA ASN A 84 3.93 -1.34 -6.58
C ASN A 84 4.36 -1.50 -8.05
N ALA A 85 4.38 -2.72 -8.58
CA ALA A 85 4.68 -2.98 -9.99
C ALA A 85 3.69 -2.29 -10.92
N GLU A 86 2.38 -2.42 -10.65
CA GLU A 86 1.30 -1.76 -11.39
C GLU A 86 1.42 -0.23 -11.31
N ARG A 87 1.70 0.30 -10.12
CA ARG A 87 1.91 1.74 -9.92
C ARG A 87 3.13 2.25 -10.69
N ASN A 88 4.23 1.51 -10.67
CA ASN A 88 5.46 1.87 -11.38
C ASN A 88 5.27 1.80 -12.89
N ALA A 89 4.56 0.80 -13.40
CA ALA A 89 4.20 0.71 -14.82
C ALA A 89 3.34 1.91 -15.26
N ARG A 90 2.33 2.28 -14.47
CA ARG A 90 1.52 3.48 -14.72
C ARG A 90 2.37 4.76 -14.76
N ARG A 91 3.27 4.91 -13.79
CA ARG A 91 4.20 6.05 -13.73
C ARG A 91 5.15 6.09 -14.91
N ALA A 92 5.66 4.93 -15.34
CA ALA A 92 6.54 4.83 -16.49
C ALA A 92 5.84 5.31 -17.78
N ARG A 93 4.56 4.97 -17.98
CA ARG A 93 3.75 5.44 -19.11
C ARG A 93 3.51 6.96 -19.09
N MET A 94 3.51 7.58 -17.91
CA MET A 94 3.34 9.03 -17.74
C MET A 94 4.68 9.81 -17.81
N ARG A 95 5.82 9.13 -17.94
CA ARG A 95 7.12 9.81 -18.02
C ARG A 95 7.21 10.59 -19.32
N LYS A 96 7.45 11.91 -19.19
CA LYS A 96 7.69 12.82 -20.31
C LYS A 96 9.18 12.91 -20.69
N HIS A 97 10.07 12.49 -19.79
CA HIS A 97 11.51 12.59 -20.01
C HIS A 97 12.03 11.34 -20.75
N PRO A 98 12.99 11.49 -21.67
CA PRO A 98 13.64 10.38 -22.34
C PRO A 98 14.22 9.37 -21.34
N LYS A 99 14.24 8.09 -21.73
CA LYS A 99 14.81 7.00 -20.92
C LYS A 99 16.35 7.01 -20.91
N GLU A 100 16.99 7.86 -21.72
CA GLU A 100 18.44 7.94 -21.80
C GLU A 100 19.06 8.22 -20.43
N ARG A 101 20.09 7.42 -20.11
CA ARG A 101 20.77 7.46 -18.83
C ARG A 101 21.61 8.71 -18.67
N PHE A 102 22.10 9.25 -19.79
CA PHE A 102 22.87 10.49 -19.90
C PHE A 102 22.38 11.27 -21.12
N PRO A 103 21.78 12.45 -20.93
CA PRO A 103 21.43 13.32 -22.06
C PRO A 103 22.71 13.75 -22.80
N GLY A 104 22.83 13.43 -24.09
CA GLY A 104 23.90 13.95 -24.96
C GLY A 104 25.06 13.01 -25.28
N LEU A 105 24.98 11.72 -24.99
CA LEU A 105 25.94 10.74 -25.52
C LEU A 105 25.50 10.35 -26.94
N LEU A 106 26.01 11.06 -27.96
CA LEU A 106 25.93 10.60 -29.35
C LEU A 106 26.70 9.28 -29.48
N ASP A 107 26.14 8.35 -30.25
CA ASP A 107 26.67 7.01 -30.57
C ASP A 107 28.18 6.98 -30.87
#